data_AF-A0A7C9UUC2-F1
#
_entry.id   AF-A0A7C9UUC2-F1
#
_cell.length_a   1.000
_cell.length_b   1.000
_cell.length_c   1.000
_cell.angle_alpha   90.00
_cell.angle_beta   90.00
_cell.angle_gamma   90.00
#
_symmetry.space_group_name_H-M   'P 1'
#
loop_
_entity.id
_entity.type
_entity.pdbx_description
1 polymer ?
#
loop_
_entity_poly.entity_id
_entity_poly.type
_entity_poly.pdbx_seq_one_letter_code
_entity_poly.pdbx_strand_id
1 'polypeptide(L)'
;MRVLSSITVLLLCQLAGEVLARLSGLPVPGPVVGMLLLFAGLVIRRGVPDSLDRTATALLSHLSLLFIPAGVGVMVHLKLIAGEWLPITVALVVSTALTIAVTGMVMQALARGKRRS
;
A
#
# COMPACT_ATOMS: atom_id res chain seq x y z
N MET A 1 26.56 1.03 -6.91
CA MET A 1 25.80 0.82 -8.16
C MET A 1 24.59 -0.14 -8.03
N ARG A 2 24.55 -1.09 -7.09
CA ARG A 2 23.40 -2.03 -6.94
C ARG A 2 22.11 -1.44 -6.34
N VAL A 3 22.23 -0.39 -5.51
CA VAL A 3 21.08 0.31 -4.91
C VAL A 3 20.25 1.03 -5.97
N LEU A 4 20.89 1.74 -6.91
CA LEU A 4 20.19 2.41 -8.01
C LEU A 4 19.38 1.41 -8.85
N SER A 5 19.98 0.27 -9.22
CA SER A 5 19.26 -0.79 -9.94
C SER A 5 18.05 -1.32 -9.16
N SER A 6 18.16 -1.44 -7.83
CA SER A 6 17.07 -1.91 -6.99
C SER A 6 15.94 -0.87 -6.87
N ILE A 7 16.28 0.40 -6.67
CA ILE A 7 15.30 1.50 -6.68
C ILE A 7 14.62 1.59 -8.05
N THR A 8 15.35 1.46 -9.15
CA THR A 8 14.77 1.49 -10.50
C THR A 8 13.78 0.36 -10.69
N VAL A 9 14.07 -0.86 -10.22
CA VAL A 9 13.12 -1.98 -10.29
C VAL A 9 11.87 -1.70 -9.47
N LEU A 10 12.01 -1.17 -8.25
CA LEU A 10 10.88 -0.78 -7.40
C LEU A 10 10.01 0.28 -8.08
N LEU A 11 10.63 1.34 -8.60
CA LEU A 11 9.93 2.43 -9.28
C LEU A 11 9.30 2.00 -10.60
N LEU A 12 9.94 1.11 -11.38
CA LEU A 12 9.36 0.56 -12.60
C LEU A 12 8.14 -0.32 -12.31
N CYS A 13 8.21 -1.17 -11.29
CA CYS A 13 7.04 -1.96 -10.88
C CYS A 13 5.91 -1.06 -10.38
N GLN A 14 6.24 -0.03 -9.58
CA GLN A 14 5.28 0.96 -9.11
C GLN A 14 4.61 1.72 -10.27
N LEU A 15 5.40 2.18 -11.25
CA LEU A 15 4.89 2.90 -12.42
C LEU A 15 4.05 1.98 -13.31
N ALA A 16 4.49 0.75 -13.56
CA ALA A 16 3.73 -0.23 -14.31
C ALA A 16 2.41 -0.55 -13.60
N GLY A 17 2.42 -0.71 -12.28
CA GLY A 17 1.21 -0.92 -11.47
C GLY A 17 0.24 0.26 -11.55
N GLU A 18 0.74 1.48 -11.50
CA GLU A 18 -0.06 2.71 -11.68
C GLU A 18 -0.69 2.79 -13.08
N VAL A 19 0.09 2.52 -14.13
CA VAL A 19 -0.40 2.51 -15.51
C VAL A 19 -1.48 1.43 -15.68
N LEU A 20 -1.24 0.21 -15.18
CA LEU A 20 -2.22 -0.87 -15.25
C LEU A 20 -3.48 -0.55 -14.45
N ALA A 21 -3.37 -0.02 -13.24
CA ALA A 21 -4.52 0.36 -12.42
C ALA A 21 -5.39 1.41 -13.14
N ARG A 22 -4.75 2.42 -13.75
CA ARG A 22 -5.47 3.45 -14.52
C ARG A 22 -6.12 2.90 -15.79
N LEU A 23 -5.44 2.03 -16.53
CA LEU A 23 -5.98 1.45 -17.77
C LEU A 23 -7.12 0.46 -17.51
N SER A 24 -7.02 -0.32 -16.43
CA SER A 24 -7.99 -1.35 -16.09
C SER A 24 -9.21 -0.80 -15.33
N GLY A 25 -9.17 0.46 -14.88
CA GLY A 25 -10.24 1.05 -14.09
C GLY A 25 -10.48 0.37 -12.74
N LEU A 26 -9.51 -0.40 -12.24
CA LEU A 26 -9.64 -1.09 -10.97
C LEU A 26 -9.73 -0.05 -9.82
N PRO A 27 -10.61 -0.25 -8.82
CA PRO A 27 -10.72 0.62 -7.65
C PRO A 27 -9.55 0.48 -6.66
N VAL A 28 -8.40 -0.03 -7.12
CA VAL A 28 -7.25 -0.38 -6.30
C VAL A 28 -6.11 0.60 -6.57
N PRO A 29 -5.42 1.11 -5.53
CA PRO A 29 -4.27 1.98 -5.73
C PRO A 29 -3.18 1.30 -6.59
N GLY A 30 -2.60 2.05 -7.53
CA GLY A 30 -1.49 1.59 -8.37
C GLY A 30 -0.32 0.94 -7.61
N PRO A 31 0.09 1.42 -6.42
CA PRO A 31 1.11 0.75 -5.60
C PRO A 31 0.81 -0.71 -5.25
N VAL A 32 -0.45 -1.05 -4.98
CA VAL A 32 -0.84 -2.43 -4.64
C VAL A 32 -0.65 -3.33 -5.87
N VAL A 33 -1.04 -2.85 -7.05
CA VAL A 33 -0.82 -3.56 -8.32
C VAL A 33 0.68 -3.69 -8.60
N GLY A 34 1.47 -2.64 -8.38
CA GLY A 34 2.92 -2.68 -8.52
C GLY A 34 3.59 -3.69 -7.58
N MET A 35 3.09 -3.83 -6.36
CA MET A 35 3.54 -4.86 -5.42
C MET A 35 3.25 -6.28 -5.94
N LEU A 36 2.06 -6.51 -6.52
CA LEU A 36 1.71 -7.80 -7.13
C LEU A 36 2.60 -8.13 -8.34
N LEU A 37 2.91 -7.14 -9.17
CA LEU A 37 3.85 -7.29 -10.29
C LEU A 37 5.26 -7.65 -9.80
N LEU A 38 5.76 -6.91 -8.81
CA LEU A 38 7.06 -7.17 -8.21
C LEU A 38 7.10 -8.58 -7.62
N PHE A 39 6.06 -8.97 -6.89
CA PHE A 39 5.92 -10.31 -6.31
C PHE A 39 5.94 -11.40 -7.39
N ALA A 40 5.16 -11.25 -8.47
CA ALA A 40 5.17 -12.19 -9.58
C ALA A 40 6.58 -12.31 -10.21
N GLY A 41 7.27 -11.19 -10.40
CA GLY A 41 8.66 -11.18 -10.89
C GLY A 41 9.63 -11.91 -9.96
N LEU A 42 9.48 -11.73 -8.64
CA LEU A 42 10.29 -12.40 -7.62
C LEU A 42 10.02 -13.92 -7.56
N VAL A 43 8.77 -14.34 -7.74
CA VAL A 43 8.39 -15.75 -7.82
C VAL A 43 9.02 -16.41 -9.04
N ILE A 44 8.95 -15.78 -10.23
CA ILE A 44 9.59 -16.28 -11.46
C ILE A 44 11.11 -16.38 -11.28
N ARG A 45 11.70 -15.38 -10.62
CA ARG A 45 13.14 -15.34 -10.32
C ARG A 45 13.57 -16.32 -9.23
N ARG A 46 12.63 -16.91 -8.47
CA ARG A 46 12.87 -17.83 -7.33
C ARG A 46 13.74 -17.24 -6.21
N GLY A 47 13.63 -15.94 -5.95
CA GLY A 47 14.34 -15.33 -4.83
C GLY A 47 14.38 -13.81 -4.86
N VAL A 48 14.57 -13.23 -3.68
CA VAL A 48 14.76 -11.78 -3.50
C VAL A 48 16.25 -11.47 -3.58
N PRO A 49 16.69 -10.55 -4.47
CA PRO A 49 18.08 -10.12 -4.50
C PRO A 49 18.45 -9.38 -3.21
N ASP A 50 19.61 -9.67 -2.62
CA ASP A 50 20.08 -9.00 -1.40
C ASP A 50 20.10 -7.46 -1.53
N SER A 51 20.38 -6.94 -2.73
CA SER A 51 20.35 -5.50 -2.96
C SER A 51 18.95 -4.92 -2.93
N LEU A 52 17.95 -5.66 -3.42
CA LEU A 52 16.56 -5.25 -3.41
C LEU A 52 16.01 -5.25 -1.98
N ASP A 53 16.32 -6.29 -1.21
CA ASP A 53 15.93 -6.40 0.19
C ASP A 53 16.54 -5.29 1.05
N ARG A 54 17.84 -5.03 0.90
CA ARG A 54 18.52 -3.91 1.59
C ARG A 54 17.92 -2.55 1.22
N THR A 55 17.63 -2.32 -0.06
CA THR A 55 17.04 -1.06 -0.52
C THR A 55 15.61 -0.89 0.00
N ALA A 56 14.78 -1.94 -0.09
CA ALA A 56 13.43 -1.92 0.46
C ALA A 56 13.44 -1.66 1.98
N THR A 57 14.30 -2.37 2.72
CA THR A 57 14.45 -2.19 4.16
C THR A 57 14.92 -0.77 4.53
N ALA A 58 15.87 -0.21 3.78
CA ALA A 58 16.33 1.17 3.98
C ALA A 58 15.22 2.20 3.70
N LEU A 59 14.40 2.00 2.67
CA LEU A 59 13.24 2.87 2.41
C LEU A 59 12.20 2.75 3.53
N LEU A 60 11.95 1.53 4.02
CA LEU A 60 11.06 1.26 5.13
C LEU A 60 11.54 1.91 6.44
N SER A 61 12.84 1.85 6.75
CA SER A 61 13.42 2.51 7.93
C SER A 61 13.33 4.03 7.86
N HIS A 62 13.20 4.59 6.66
CA HIS A 62 13.05 6.02 6.42
C HIS A 62 11.64 6.41 5.95
N LEU A 63 10.62 5.56 6.17
CA LEU A 63 9.25 5.83 5.75
C LEU A 63 8.71 7.15 6.31
N SER A 64 9.12 7.55 7.51
CA SER A 64 8.76 8.84 8.08
C SER A 64 9.11 10.00 7.15
N LEU A 65 10.27 9.96 6.48
CA LEU A 65 10.67 10.97 5.50
C LEU A 65 9.79 10.93 4.24
N LEU A 66 9.40 9.73 3.79
CA LEU A 66 8.54 9.53 2.63
C LEU A 66 7.09 10.00 2.87
N PHE A 67 6.64 10.03 4.13
CA PHE A 67 5.33 10.57 4.51
C PHE A 67 5.30 12.10 4.66
N ILE A 68 6.44 12.78 4.77
CA ILE A 68 6.49 14.25 4.90
C ILE A 68 5.83 14.95 3.70
N PRO A 69 6.17 14.64 2.43
CA PRO A 69 5.55 15.28 1.28
C PRO A 69 4.03 15.07 1.24
N ALA A 70 3.58 13.85 1.58
CA ALA A 70 2.15 13.53 1.67
C ALA A 70 1.46 14.38 2.76
N GLY A 71 2.06 14.50 3.94
CA GLY A 71 1.54 15.32 5.04
C GLY A 71 1.47 16.81 4.69
N VAL A 72 2.52 17.37 4.08
CA VAL A 72 2.55 18.78 3.65
C VAL A 72 1.48 19.05 2.57
N GLY A 73 1.21 18.10 1.68
CA GLY A 73 0.10 18.21 0.72
C GLY A 73 -1.26 18.34 1.39
N VAL A 74 -1.49 17.58 2.46
CA VAL A 74 -2.72 17.72 3.29
C VAL A 74 -2.76 19.07 3.99
N MET A 75 -1.60 19.62 4.40
CA MET A 75 -1.53 20.93 5.07
C MET A 75 -2.12 22.07 4.23
N VAL A 76 -2.02 22.00 2.90
CA VAL A 76 -2.63 22.99 1.99
C VAL A 76 -4.16 23.07 2.14
N HIS A 77 -4.80 21.97 2.54
CA HIS A 77 -6.25 21.87 2.71
C HIS A 77 -6.68 21.94 4.19
N LEU A 78 -5.77 22.34 5.09
CA LEU A 78 -6.05 22.37 6.54
C LEU A 78 -7.25 23.21 6.91
N LYS A 79 -7.52 24.32 6.21
CA LYS A 79 -8.68 25.17 6.50
C LYS A 79 -10.01 24.44 6.27
N LEU A 80 -10.07 23.60 5.23
CA LEU A 80 -11.25 22.80 4.93
C LEU A 80 -11.41 21.66 5.94
N ILE A 81 -10.29 21.00 6.28
CA ILE A 81 -10.25 19.92 7.28
C ILE A 81 -10.63 20.46 8.67
N ALA A 82 -10.21 21.67 9.02
CA ALA A 82 -10.55 22.31 10.29
C ALA A 82 -12.02 22.72 10.39
N GLY A 83 -12.70 22.98 9.28
CA GLY A 83 -14.16 23.22 9.26
C GLY A 83 -14.97 21.94 9.46
N GLU A 84 -14.49 20.82 8.88
CA GLU A 84 -15.20 19.53 8.85
C GLU A 84 -14.54 18.46 9.74
N TRP A 85 -13.75 18.87 10.74
CA TRP A 85 -12.94 17.96 11.55
C TRP A 85 -13.77 16.89 12.26
N LEU A 86 -14.98 17.25 12.71
CA LEU A 86 -15.88 16.36 13.43
C LEU A 86 -16.42 15.25 12.51
N PRO A 87 -17.08 15.56 11.37
CA PRO A 87 -17.52 14.52 10.44
C PRO A 87 -16.36 13.69 9.85
N ILE A 88 -15.19 14.30 9.58
CA ILE A 88 -13.99 13.55 9.14
C ILE A 88 -13.57 12.53 10.20
N THR A 89 -13.45 12.96 11.46
CA THR A 89 -13.02 12.07 12.56
C THR A 89 -14.01 10.94 12.79
N VAL A 90 -15.31 11.24 12.82
CA VAL A 90 -16.35 10.22 12.98
C VAL A 90 -16.33 9.24 11.81
N ALA A 91 -16.26 9.73 10.57
CA ALA A 91 -16.18 8.87 9.39
C ALA A 91 -14.94 7.96 9.43
N LEU A 92 -13.77 8.49 9.82
CA LEU A 92 -12.54 7.72 9.93
C LEU A 92 -12.63 6.62 11.01
N VAL A 93 -13.07 6.97 12.22
CA VAL A 93 -13.16 6.02 13.34
C VAL A 93 -14.18 4.93 13.04
N VAL A 94 -15.38 5.32 12.58
CA VAL A 94 -16.45 4.37 12.26
C VAL A 94 -16.05 3.48 11.09
N SER A 95 -15.52 4.03 9.99
CA SER A 95 -15.11 3.22 8.83
C SER A 95 -13.95 2.28 9.16
N THR A 96 -12.98 2.72 9.97
CA THR A 96 -11.86 1.88 10.41
C THR A 96 -12.35 0.73 11.29
N ALA A 97 -13.15 1.04 12.31
CA ALA A 97 -13.73 0.02 13.20
C ALA A 97 -14.60 -0.98 12.42
N LEU A 98 -15.44 -0.48 11.50
CA LEU A 98 -16.27 -1.31 10.64
C LEU A 98 -15.43 -2.20 9.72
N THR A 99 -14.39 -1.64 9.09
CA THR A 99 -13.49 -2.39 8.20
C THR A 99 -12.77 -3.51 8.96
N ILE A 100 -12.27 -3.22 10.17
CA ILE A 100 -11.63 -4.22 11.03
C ILE A 100 -12.63 -5.31 11.43
N ALA A 101 -13.83 -4.93 11.87
CA ALA A 101 -14.87 -5.87 12.26
C ALA A 101 -15.29 -6.78 11.10
N VAL A 102 -15.59 -6.20 9.92
CA VAL A 102 -15.98 -6.95 8.72
C VAL A 102 -14.86 -7.87 8.25
N THR A 103 -13.61 -7.36 8.16
CA THR A 103 -12.46 -8.18 7.76
C THR A 103 -12.24 -9.33 8.74
N GLY A 104 -12.35 -9.08 10.06
CA GLY A 104 -12.27 -10.10 11.10
C GLY A 104 -13.38 -11.14 11.00
N MET A 105 -14.61 -10.72 10.73
CA MET A 105 -15.76 -11.63 10.53
C MET A 105 -15.59 -12.50 9.28
N VAL A 106 -15.17 -11.91 8.16
CA VAL A 106 -14.91 -12.65 6.90
C VAL A 106 -13.80 -13.69 7.11
N MET A 107 -12.70 -13.30 7.76
CA MET A 107 -11.61 -14.22 8.09
C MET A 107 -12.09 -15.36 9.01
N GLN A 108 -12.90 -15.05 10.04
CA GLN A 108 -13.47 -16.07 10.91
C GLN A 108 -14.44 -17.00 10.16
N ALA A 109 -15.27 -16.48 9.27
CA ALA A 109 -16.18 -17.27 8.46
C ALA A 109 -15.42 -18.24 7.54
N LEU A 110 -14.38 -17.74 6.86
CA LEU A 110 -13.53 -18.56 5.98
C LEU A 110 -12.74 -19.62 6.77
N ALA A 111 -12.22 -19.26 7.95
CA ALA A 111 -11.52 -20.19 8.83
C ALA A 111 -12.43 -21.28 9.42
N ARG A 112 -13.69 -20.95 9.72
CA ARG A 112 -14.71 -21.93 10.17
C ARG A 112 -15.13 -22.89 9.06
N GLY A 113 -15.20 -22.42 7.81
CA GLY A 113 -15.46 -23.27 6.64
C GLY A 113 -14.39 -24.35 6.41
N LYS A 114 -13.12 -24.06 6.75
CA LYS A 114 -12.01 -25.01 6.57
C LYS A 114 -11.89 -26.08 7.66
N ARG A 115 -12.62 -25.96 8.78
CA ARG A 115 -12.66 -26.95 9.87
C ARG A 115 -13.77 -28.01 9.72
N ARG A 116 -14.55 -27.98 8.63
CA ARG A 116 -15.66 -28.90 8.35
C ARG A 116 -15.41 -29.87 7.19
N SER A 117 -14.19 -29.90 6.63
CA SER A 117 -13.74 -30.89 5.65
C SER A 117 -12.62 -31.76 6.22
#